data_AF-A0A3S0F500-F1
#
_entry.id   AF-A0A3S0F500-F1
#
_cell.length_a   1.000
_cell.length_b   1.000
_cell.length_c   1.000
_cell.angle_alpha   90.00
_cell.angle_beta   90.00
_cell.angle_gamma   90.00
#
_symmetry.space_group_name_H-M   'P 1'
#
loop_
_entity.id
_entity.type
_entity.pdbx_description
1 polymer ?
#
loop_
_entity_poly.entity_id
_entity_poly.type
_entity_poly.pdbx_seq_one_letter_code
_entity_poly.pdbx_strand_id
1 'polypeptide(L)'
;MDTPESPALTRTRVVDLLAAQDEACDPSRVSYYPAIEELAATVARSARWAQGEVFVHVSDANRYVVMKQIAPSSCEMLVLSNVGYCDVISANRYGHDELVTALLGYMQS
;
A
#
# COMPACT_ATOMS: atom_id res chain seq x y z
N MET A 1 16.16 3.96 -4.79
CA MET A 1 16.09 2.81 -5.70
C MET A 1 14.64 2.76 -6.15
N ASP A 2 14.37 3.16 -7.39
CA ASP A 2 13.05 2.96 -7.98
C ASP A 2 12.94 1.49 -8.36
N THR A 3 12.13 0.74 -7.61
CA THR A 3 11.77 -0.62 -8.00
C THR A 3 10.93 -0.54 -9.28
N PRO A 4 11.18 -1.38 -10.30
CA PRO A 4 10.35 -1.41 -11.49
C PRO A 4 8.90 -1.74 -11.12
N GLU A 5 7.95 -1.09 -11.79
CA GLU A 5 6.53 -1.39 -11.65
C GLU A 5 6.23 -2.83 -12.08
N SER A 6 5.21 -3.43 -11.47
CA SER A 6 4.73 -4.74 -11.92
C SER A 6 3.81 -4.57 -13.12
N PRO A 7 3.99 -5.32 -14.22
CA PRO A 7 3.06 -5.28 -15.36
C PRO A 7 1.65 -5.74 -14.97
N ALA A 8 1.49 -6.45 -13.85
CA ALA A 8 0.19 -6.88 -13.35
C ALA A 8 -0.63 -5.75 -12.68
N LEU A 9 0.02 -4.68 -12.22
CA LEU A 9 -0.66 -3.54 -11.60
C LEU A 9 0.09 -2.23 -11.91
N THR A 10 -0.24 -1.62 -13.04
CA THR A 10 0.37 -0.37 -13.50
C THR A 10 0.00 0.82 -12.61
N ARG A 11 0.80 1.90 -12.66
CA ARG A 11 0.49 3.13 -11.89
C ARG A 11 -0.88 3.71 -12.23
N THR A 12 -1.27 3.70 -13.51
CA THR A 12 -2.60 4.14 -13.94
C THR A 12 -3.69 3.34 -13.23
N ARG A 13 -3.51 2.01 -13.12
CA ARG A 13 -4.49 1.17 -12.43
C ARG A 13 -4.55 1.47 -10.93
N VAL A 14 -3.42 1.74 -10.28
CA VAL A 14 -3.37 2.17 -8.87
C VAL A 14 -4.15 3.48 -8.66
N VAL A 15 -4.00 4.43 -9.57
CA VAL A 15 -4.74 5.70 -9.55
C VAL A 15 -6.24 5.45 -9.67
N ASP A 16 -6.67 4.62 -10.61
CA ASP A 16 -8.09 4.28 -10.79
C ASP A 16 -8.68 3.59 -9.56
N LEU A 17 -7.92 2.70 -8.92
CA LEU A 17 -8.35 1.99 -7.71
C LEU A 17 -8.55 2.96 -6.54
N LEU A 18 -7.62 3.91 -6.34
CA LEU A 18 -7.75 4.93 -5.30
C LEU A 18 -8.89 5.90 -5.61
N ALA A 19 -9.05 6.33 -6.87
CA ALA A 19 -10.15 7.20 -7.28
C ALA A 19 -11.53 6.55 -7.06
N ALA A 20 -11.64 5.23 -7.24
CA ALA A 20 -12.87 4.49 -6.94
C ALA A 20 -13.24 4.47 -5.44
N GLN A 21 -12.32 4.88 -4.56
CA GLN A 21 -12.54 5.05 -3.11
C GLN A 21 -12.52 6.54 -2.70
N ASP A 22 -12.79 7.46 -3.64
CA ASP A 22 -12.74 8.92 -3.44
C ASP A 22 -11.36 9.47 -3.02
N GLU A 23 -10.28 8.75 -3.34
CA GLU A 23 -8.92 9.10 -2.95
C GLU A 23 -8.08 9.57 -4.15
N ALA A 24 -7.65 10.83 -4.12
CA ALA A 24 -6.77 11.39 -5.16
C ALA A 24 -5.36 10.77 -5.12
N CYS A 25 -4.81 10.37 -6.27
CA CYS A 25 -3.48 9.78 -6.35
C CYS A 25 -2.59 10.54 -7.33
N ASP A 26 -1.42 10.99 -6.86
CA ASP A 26 -0.34 11.46 -7.73
C ASP A 26 0.49 10.23 -8.17
N PRO A 27 0.51 9.86 -9.47
CA PRO A 27 1.25 8.69 -9.94
C PRO A 27 2.75 8.74 -9.60
N SER A 28 3.33 9.93 -9.43
CA SER A 28 4.74 10.09 -9.08
C SER A 28 5.07 9.67 -7.64
N ARG A 29 4.06 9.49 -6.78
CA ARG A 29 4.18 9.07 -5.38
C ARG A 29 3.94 7.57 -5.18
N VAL A 30 3.81 6.81 -6.26
CA VAL A 30 3.60 5.37 -6.23
C VAL A 30 4.93 4.64 -6.25
N SER A 31 5.25 3.98 -5.14
CA SER A 31 6.43 3.14 -4.94
C SER A 31 6.05 1.66 -4.92
N TYR A 32 6.79 0.86 -5.69
CA TYR A 32 6.60 -0.59 -5.76
C TYR A 32 7.63 -1.32 -4.91
N TYR A 33 7.19 -2.42 -4.28
CA TYR A 33 8.03 -3.26 -3.43
C TYR A 33 7.95 -4.71 -3.92
N PRO A 34 9.10 -5.33 -4.23
CA PRO A 34 9.14 -6.66 -4.83
C PRO A 34 8.78 -7.76 -3.81
N ALA A 35 9.04 -7.51 -2.53
CA ALA A 35 8.73 -8.41 -1.42
C ALA A 35 7.78 -7.75 -0.43
N ILE A 36 6.84 -8.52 0.14
CA ILE A 36 5.87 -8.00 1.10
C ILE A 36 6.55 -7.59 2.41
N GLU A 37 7.64 -8.26 2.76
CA GLU A 37 8.50 -7.97 3.90
C GLU A 37 9.17 -6.61 3.72
N GLU A 38 9.63 -6.26 2.51
CA GLU A 38 10.22 -4.94 2.24
C GLU A 38 9.18 -3.82 2.33
N LEU A 39 7.97 -4.06 1.81
CA LEU A 39 6.84 -3.15 1.97
C LEU A 39 6.57 -2.91 3.46
N ALA A 40 6.38 -3.99 4.23
CA ALA A 40 6.05 -3.95 5.66
C ALA A 40 7.14 -3.23 6.47
N ALA A 41 8.41 -3.60 6.27
CA ALA A 41 9.55 -2.94 6.90
C ALA A 41 9.58 -1.45 6.56
N THR A 42 9.27 -1.10 5.31
CA THR A 42 9.25 0.29 4.89
C THR A 42 8.14 1.04 5.58
N VAL A 43 6.88 0.67 5.38
CA VAL A 43 5.75 1.47 5.88
C VAL A 43 5.74 1.57 7.41
N ALA A 44 6.23 0.55 8.13
CA ALA A 44 6.33 0.57 9.59
C ALA A 44 7.46 1.47 10.12
N ARG A 45 8.48 1.79 9.32
CA ARG A 45 9.65 2.56 9.78
C ARG A 45 9.35 4.01 10.16
N SER A 46 8.20 4.54 9.71
CA SER A 46 7.83 5.94 9.90
C SER A 46 6.35 6.08 10.20
N ALA A 47 6.07 6.95 11.17
CA ALA A 47 4.74 7.47 11.48
C ALA A 47 4.29 8.59 10.52
N ARG A 48 5.22 9.17 9.75
CA ARG A 48 5.07 10.49 9.12
C ARG A 48 5.42 10.46 7.65
N TRP A 49 4.82 9.55 6.90
CA TRP A 49 4.88 9.62 5.46
C TRP A 49 4.16 10.88 4.97
N ALA A 50 4.57 11.41 3.82
CA ALA A 50 3.88 12.54 3.23
C ALA A 50 2.45 12.14 2.83
N GLN A 51 1.48 13.05 2.97
CA GLN A 51 0.11 12.77 2.57
C GLN A 51 0.06 12.38 1.10
N GLY A 52 -0.61 11.28 0.78
CA GLY A 52 -0.71 10.76 -0.57
C GLY A 52 0.50 9.95 -1.05
N GLU A 53 1.47 9.63 -0.20
CA GLU A 53 2.44 8.55 -0.48
C GLU A 53 1.71 7.22 -0.64
N VAL A 54 2.08 6.46 -1.68
CA VAL A 54 1.45 5.19 -2.02
C VAL A 54 2.49 4.08 -2.10
N PHE A 55 2.24 3.00 -1.39
CA PHE A 55 3.11 1.83 -1.27
C PHE A 55 2.40 0.61 -1.84
N VAL A 56 3.02 -0.07 -2.78
CA VAL A 56 2.38 -1.14 -3.54
C VAL A 56 3.22 -2.40 -3.50
N HIS A 57 2.59 -3.52 -3.17
CA HIS A 57 3.14 -4.85 -3.42
C HIS A 57 2.18 -5.65 -4.30
N VAL A 58 2.75 -6.36 -5.29
CA VAL A 58 2.00 -7.10 -6.30
C VAL A 58 2.61 -8.48 -6.45
N SER A 59 1.87 -9.52 -6.09
CA SER A 59 2.21 -10.91 -6.41
C SER A 59 1.71 -11.26 -7.81
N ASP A 60 0.47 -10.90 -8.13
CA ASP A 60 -0.13 -11.05 -9.45
C ASP A 60 -1.33 -10.08 -9.63
N ALA A 61 -2.06 -10.20 -10.74
CA ALA A 61 -3.14 -9.28 -11.09
C ALA A 61 -4.30 -9.27 -10.08
N ASN A 62 -4.49 -10.35 -9.32
CA ASN A 62 -5.54 -10.48 -8.31
C ASN A 62 -4.98 -10.54 -6.88
N ARG A 63 -3.67 -10.62 -6.71
CA ARG A 63 -3.02 -10.67 -5.40
C ARG A 63 -2.09 -9.50 -5.25
N TYR A 64 -2.62 -8.40 -4.71
CA TYR A 64 -1.88 -7.17 -4.47
C TYR A 64 -2.41 -6.45 -3.23
N VAL A 65 -1.58 -5.54 -2.72
CA VAL A 65 -1.98 -4.58 -1.69
C VAL A 65 -1.48 -3.19 -2.10
N VAL A 66 -2.37 -2.20 -1.97
CA VAL A 66 -2.06 -0.78 -2.15
C VAL A 66 -2.30 -0.11 -0.81
N MET A 67 -1.29 0.56 -0.29
CA MET A 67 -1.38 1.34 0.94
C MET A 67 -1.19 2.82 0.62
N LYS A 68 -2.08 3.69 1.11
CA LYS A 68 -1.94 5.15 0.92
C LYS A 68 -1.92 5.86 2.26
N GLN A 69 -0.93 6.72 2.47
CA GLN A 69 -0.90 7.63 3.61
C GLN A 69 -2.01 8.69 3.47
N ILE A 70 -3.04 8.62 4.33
CA ILE A 70 -4.17 9.55 4.30
C ILE A 70 -4.08 10.64 5.37
N ALA A 71 -3.44 10.36 6.52
CA ALA A 71 -3.31 11.33 7.60
C ALA A 71 -1.90 11.35 8.24
N PRO A 72 -0.99 12.24 7.79
CA PRO A 72 0.40 12.29 8.26
C PRO A 72 0.57 12.56 9.76
N SER A 73 -0.42 13.17 10.40
CA SER A 73 -0.42 13.46 11.84
C SER A 73 -0.80 12.26 12.70
N SER A 74 -1.57 11.30 12.16
CA SER A 74 -2.09 10.13 12.86
C SER A 74 -1.53 8.80 12.37
N CYS A 75 -0.62 8.82 11.38
CA CYS A 75 0.03 7.63 10.80
C CYS A 75 -0.94 6.68 10.09
N GLU A 76 -2.15 7.14 9.76
CA GLU A 76 -3.20 6.30 9.19
C GLU A 76 -2.95 6.09 7.70
N MET A 77 -2.97 4.81 7.32
CA MET A 77 -2.86 4.37 5.94
C MET A 77 -4.09 3.58 5.53
N LEU A 78 -4.70 4.04 4.45
CA LEU A 78 -5.72 3.30 3.74
C LEU A 78 -5.10 2.04 3.12
N VAL A 79 -5.77 0.91 3.22
CA VAL A 79 -5.36 -0.36 2.63
C VAL A 79 -6.42 -0.83 1.64
N LEU A 80 -5.99 -1.07 0.40
CA LEU A 80 -6.80 -1.64 -0.67
C LEU A 80 -6.20 -2.95 -1.17
N SER A 81 -7.07 -3.86 -1.63
CA SER A 81 -6.67 -5.06 -2.39
C SER A 81 -7.57 -5.24 -3.63
N ASN A 82 -7.53 -6.41 -4.24
CA ASN A 82 -8.37 -6.79 -5.38
C ASN A 82 -9.88 -6.70 -5.11
N VAL A 83 -10.31 -6.72 -3.84
CA VAL A 83 -11.73 -6.54 -3.46
C VAL A 83 -12.11 -5.07 -3.20
N GLY A 84 -11.16 -4.14 -3.33
CA GLY A 84 -11.39 -2.71 -3.05
C GLY A 84 -10.90 -2.32 -1.66
N TYR A 85 -11.68 -1.49 -0.95
CA TYR A 85 -11.36 -1.07 0.42
C TYR A 85 -11.29 -2.25 1.38
N CYS A 86 -10.17 -2.36 2.10
CA CYS A 86 -10.00 -3.35 3.16
C CYS A 86 -10.06 -2.71 4.54
N ASP A 87 -9.21 -1.72 4.80
CA ASP A 87 -8.97 -1.23 6.17
C ASP A 87 -8.24 0.12 6.22
N VAL A 88 -8.14 0.69 7.42
CA VAL A 88 -7.23 1.80 7.75
C VAL A 88 -6.37 1.40 8.93
N ILE A 89 -5.06 1.33 8.73
CA ILE A 89 -4.11 0.87 9.75
C ILE A 89 -3.02 1.91 10.05
N SER A 90 -2.45 1.85 11.26
CA SER A 90 -1.20 2.53 11.61
C SER A 90 -0.05 1.52 11.61
N ALA A 91 0.57 1.28 10.44
CA ALA A 91 1.53 0.17 10.30
C ALA A 91 2.74 0.26 11.25
N ASN A 92 3.13 1.46 11.66
CA ASN A 92 4.21 1.66 12.64
C ASN A 92 3.88 1.15 14.06
N ARG A 93 2.64 0.76 14.32
CA ARG A 93 2.20 0.16 15.59
C ARG A 93 2.28 -1.37 15.60
N TYR A 94 2.48 -2.00 14.44
CA TYR A 94 2.57 -3.45 14.31
C TYR A 94 4.02 -3.92 14.55
N GLY A 95 4.16 -5.15 15.08
CA GLY A 95 5.41 -5.88 14.90
C GLY A 95 5.65 -6.21 13.42
N HIS A 96 6.90 -6.41 13.01
CA HIS A 96 7.21 -6.69 11.60
C HIS A 96 6.45 -7.91 11.07
N ASP A 97 6.57 -9.05 11.75
CA ASP A 97 5.92 -10.31 11.34
C ASP A 97 4.39 -10.23 11.42
N GLU A 98 3.86 -9.47 12.38
CA GLU A 98 2.43 -9.19 12.53
C GLU A 98 1.90 -8.40 11.33
N LEU A 99 2.62 -7.36 10.91
CA LEU A 99 2.26 -6.56 9.75
C LEU A 99 2.34 -7.37 8.46
N VAL A 100 3.41 -8.15 8.28
CA VAL A 100 3.53 -9.06 7.12
C VAL A 100 2.34 -10.02 7.05
N THR A 101 1.97 -10.61 8.19
CA THR A 101 0.82 -11.51 8.28
C THR A 101 -0.50 -10.80 7.93
N ALA A 102 -0.71 -9.59 8.46
CA ALA A 102 -1.90 -8.79 8.15
C ALA A 102 -2.00 -8.47 6.66
N LEU A 103 -0.90 -8.00 6.06
CA LEU A 103 -0.85 -7.63 4.64
C LEU A 103 -1.08 -8.84 3.73
N LEU A 104 -0.49 -9.99 4.05
CA LEU A 104 -0.77 -11.25 3.35
C LEU A 104 -2.23 -11.69 3.49
N GLY A 105 -2.89 -11.34 4.59
CA GLY A 105 -4.33 -11.58 4.79
C GLY A 105 -5.18 -10.76 3.81
N TYR A 106 -4.90 -9.47 3.64
CA TYR A 106 -5.64 -8.62 2.69
C TYR A 106 -5.51 -9.08 1.24
N MET A 107 -4.40 -9.72 0.88
CA MET A 107 -4.13 -10.24 -0.47
C MET A 107 -4.84 -11.58 -0.80
N GLN A 108 -5.54 -12.18 0.16
CA GLN A 108 -6.28 -13.45 -0.03
C GLN A 108 -7.78 -13.24 -0.24
N SER A 109 -8.26 -12.01 -0.08
CA SER A 109 -9.68 -11.67 -0.09
C SER A 109 -10.26 -11.56 -1.50
#